data_AF-A0A8X8Z8F3-F1
#
_entry.id   AF-A0A8X8Z8F3-F1
#
_cell.length_a   1.000
_cell.length_b   1.000
_cell.length_c   1.000
_cell.angle_alpha   90.00
_cell.angle_beta   90.00
_cell.angle_gamma   90.00
#
_symmetry.space_group_name_H-M   'P 1'
#
loop_
_entity.id
_entity.type
_entity.pdbx_description
1 polymer ?
#
loop_
_entity_poly.entity_id
_entity_poly.type
_entity_poly.pdbx_seq_one_letter_code
_entity_poly.pdbx_strand_id
1 'polypeptide(L)'
;MAAITWASLHLKTPTPSLHFPNLPKPHSILTRPAPRPRIRASLIEPDGGTLVELMVKESEKLSKVKAAEQLPKIRLSAVDLQWVHVLSEGWASPLRGFMRESEFLQTLHFSSLRLHDGSRVNMSVPIVLALDDLQKSRVGSSTAVALVDDGGDLVAILSE
;
A
#
# COMPACT_ATOMS: atom_id res chain seq x y z
N MET A 1 -24.89 -31.06 -5.67
CA MET A 1 -25.26 -29.81 -6.37
C MET A 1 -26.22 -30.18 -7.49
N ALA A 2 -27.51 -29.94 -7.28
CA ALA A 2 -28.57 -30.31 -8.23
C ALA A 2 -28.68 -29.24 -9.33
N ALA A 3 -28.54 -29.66 -10.59
CA ALA A 3 -28.85 -28.85 -11.76
C ALA A 3 -30.36 -28.84 -11.94
N ILE A 4 -30.97 -27.65 -11.89
CA ILE A 4 -32.39 -27.45 -12.18
C ILE A 4 -32.50 -26.87 -13.58
N THR A 5 -32.94 -27.71 -14.51
CA THR A 5 -33.33 -27.36 -15.87
C THR A 5 -34.74 -26.76 -15.83
N TRP A 6 -34.92 -25.54 -16.34
CA TRP A 6 -36.25 -24.97 -16.59
C TRP A 6 -36.47 -24.82 -18.10
N ALA A 7 -37.37 -25.64 -18.63
CA ALA A 7 -38.04 -25.37 -19.90
C ALA A 7 -39.14 -24.34 -19.64
N SER A 8 -39.23 -23.29 -20.46
CA SER A 8 -40.37 -22.36 -20.42
C SER A 8 -40.91 -22.10 -21.82
N LEU A 9 -42.23 -22.28 -21.93
CA LEU A 9 -43.05 -22.17 -23.14
C LEU A 9 -42.95 -20.79 -23.77
N HIS A 10 -42.82 -20.76 -25.09
CA HIS A 10 -42.96 -19.55 -25.90
C HIS A 10 -44.45 -19.22 -26.09
N LEU A 11 -44.89 -18.09 -25.53
CA LEU A 11 -46.13 -17.42 -25.93
C LEU A 11 -45.76 -16.17 -26.73
N LYS A 12 -45.99 -16.22 -28.04
CA LYS A 12 -45.65 -15.19 -29.01
C LYS A 12 -46.82 -14.22 -29.14
N THR A 13 -46.77 -13.07 -28.48
CA THR A 13 -47.71 -11.97 -28.72
C THR A 13 -47.23 -11.10 -29.89
N PRO A 14 -48.11 -10.65 -30.80
CA PRO A 14 -47.72 -9.84 -31.93
C PRO A 14 -47.40 -8.38 -31.52
N THR A 15 -46.21 -7.91 -31.87
CA THR A 15 -45.79 -6.50 -31.73
C THR A 15 -46.46 -5.63 -32.79
N PRO A 16 -47.07 -4.49 -32.45
CA PRO A 16 -47.58 -3.55 -33.44
C PRO A 16 -46.40 -2.83 -34.12
N SER A 17 -46.39 -2.80 -35.45
CA SER A 17 -45.39 -2.10 -36.25
C SER A 17 -45.65 -0.59 -36.21
N LEU A 18 -44.83 0.15 -35.47
CA LEU A 18 -44.77 1.62 -35.56
C LEU A 18 -43.98 2.00 -36.82
N HIS A 19 -44.65 2.68 -37.76
CA HIS A 19 -44.03 3.23 -38.96
C HIS A 19 -43.33 4.55 -38.61
N PHE A 20 -42.00 4.58 -38.66
CA PHE A 20 -41.22 5.81 -38.51
C PHE A 20 -41.08 6.51 -39.88
N PRO A 21 -41.34 7.82 -39.99
CA PRO A 21 -41.06 8.55 -41.23
C PRO A 21 -39.55 8.69 -41.45
N ASN A 22 -39.12 8.57 -42.70
CA ASN A 22 -37.71 8.71 -43.08
C ASN A 22 -37.20 10.14 -42.80
N LEU A 23 -36.17 10.25 -41.95
CA LEU A 23 -35.43 11.49 -41.73
C LEU A 23 -34.52 11.80 -42.94
N PRO A 24 -34.40 13.08 -43.35
CA PRO A 24 -33.47 13.47 -44.39
C PRO A 24 -32.02 13.29 -43.90
N LYS A 25 -31.14 12.76 -44.76
CA LYS A 25 -29.71 12.60 -44.44
C LYS A 25 -28.97 13.93 -44.71
N PRO A 26 -28.29 14.56 -43.73
CA PRO A 26 -27.39 15.65 -44.04
C PRO A 26 -25.92 15.23 -43.87
N HIS A 27 -25.22 15.31 -44.99
CA HIS A 27 -23.82 15.66 -45.26
C HIS A 27 -22.69 15.24 -44.29
N SER A 28 -21.68 14.58 -44.86
CA SER A 28 -20.43 14.22 -44.21
C SER A 28 -19.64 15.46 -43.76
N ILE A 29 -19.82 15.84 -42.50
CA ILE A 29 -18.81 16.62 -41.80
C ILE A 29 -17.65 15.64 -41.54
N LEU A 30 -16.46 15.97 -42.06
CA LEU A 30 -15.22 15.28 -41.70
C LEU A 30 -14.92 15.55 -40.22
N THR A 31 -15.65 14.89 -39.32
CA THR A 31 -15.31 14.82 -37.91
C THR A 31 -14.06 13.97 -37.78
N ARG A 32 -12.93 14.62 -37.51
CA ARG A 32 -11.71 13.95 -37.04
C ARG A 32 -12.14 12.98 -35.92
N PRO A 33 -11.84 11.67 -36.02
CA PRO A 33 -12.14 10.76 -34.93
C PRO A 33 -11.43 11.30 -33.69
N ALA A 34 -12.19 11.50 -32.61
CA ALA A 34 -11.62 11.81 -31.31
C ALA A 34 -10.52 10.78 -31.03
N PRO A 35 -9.35 11.19 -30.52
CA PRO A 35 -8.29 10.25 -30.22
C PRO A 35 -8.85 9.20 -29.27
N ARG A 36 -8.88 7.95 -29.74
CA ARG A 36 -9.26 6.81 -28.89
C ARG A 36 -8.32 6.82 -27.69
N PRO A 37 -8.82 6.64 -26.45
CA PRO A 37 -7.94 6.54 -25.29
C PRO A 37 -6.94 5.43 -25.58
N ARG A 38 -5.66 5.78 -25.63
CA ARG A 38 -4.57 4.82 -25.75
C ARG A 38 -4.55 4.05 -24.44
N ILE A 39 -5.12 2.85 -24.44
CA ILE A 39 -4.97 1.89 -23.35
C ILE A 39 -3.49 1.52 -23.28
N ARG A 40 -2.79 1.95 -22.25
CA ARG A 40 -1.43 1.51 -21.94
C ARG A 40 -1.54 0.38 -20.91
N ALA A 41 -0.96 -0.77 -21.23
CA ALA A 41 -0.85 -1.90 -20.32
C ALA A 41 0.53 -1.88 -19.62
N SER A 42 0.83 -0.79 -18.91
CA SER A 42 2.01 -0.73 -18.04
C SER A 42 1.69 -1.33 -16.68
N LEU A 43 2.72 -1.75 -15.93
CA LEU A 43 2.56 -2.09 -14.53
C LEU A 43 2.02 -0.88 -13.75
N ILE A 44 1.25 -1.16 -12.69
CA ILE A 44 0.75 -0.11 -11.80
C ILE A 44 1.91 0.54 -11.05
N GLU A 45 1.81 1.85 -10.83
CA GLU A 45 2.78 2.57 -10.01
C GLU A 45 2.53 2.28 -8.52
N PRO A 46 3.59 2.19 -7.69
CA PRO A 46 3.42 2.08 -6.25
C PRO A 46 2.69 3.30 -5.66
N ASP A 47 2.04 3.11 -4.50
CA ASP A 47 1.43 4.20 -3.75
C ASP A 47 2.48 5.28 -3.39
N GLY A 48 2.14 6.54 -3.63
CA GLY A 48 3.07 7.67 -3.50
C GLY A 48 4.06 7.82 -4.66
N GLY A 49 3.93 7.01 -5.71
CA GLY A 49 4.68 7.13 -6.97
C GLY A 49 6.05 6.44 -6.98
N THR A 50 6.53 5.90 -5.87
CA THR A 50 7.81 5.19 -5.80
C THR A 50 7.79 4.13 -4.71
N LEU A 51 8.37 2.95 -4.99
CA LEU A 51 8.53 1.89 -4.00
C LEU A 51 9.59 2.30 -2.97
N VAL A 52 9.23 2.25 -1.69
CA VAL A 52 10.11 2.60 -0.57
C VAL A 52 10.69 1.33 0.03
N GLU A 53 11.87 0.92 -0.43
CA GLU A 53 12.64 -0.18 0.17
C GLU A 53 13.52 0.34 1.30
N LEU A 54 13.55 -0.36 2.45
CA LEU A 54 14.30 0.06 3.65
C LEU A 54 15.53 -0.82 3.93
N MET A 55 15.93 -1.64 2.95
CA MET A 55 17.16 -2.42 3.02
C MET A 55 18.38 -1.51 2.90
N VAL A 56 19.37 -1.74 3.77
CA VAL A 56 20.65 -1.03 3.71
C VAL A 56 21.43 -1.54 2.50
N LYS A 57 22.05 -0.62 1.73
CA LYS A 57 22.95 -0.98 0.64
C LYS A 57 24.13 -1.80 1.15
N GLU A 58 24.56 -2.79 0.37
CA GLU A 58 25.65 -3.69 0.79
C GLU A 58 26.94 -2.93 1.17
N SER A 59 27.25 -1.83 0.46
CA SER A 59 28.39 -0.96 0.76
C SER A 59 28.35 -0.29 2.14
N GLU A 60 27.17 -0.08 2.70
CA GLU A 60 26.95 0.60 3.98
C GLU A 60 26.66 -0.38 5.13
N LYS A 61 26.46 -1.66 4.82
CA LYS A 61 26.06 -2.68 5.80
C LYS A 61 27.05 -2.79 6.96
N LEU A 62 28.36 -2.85 6.67
CA LEU A 62 29.39 -2.94 7.70
C LEU A 62 29.44 -1.71 8.63
N SER A 63 29.20 -0.51 8.10
CA SER A 63 29.20 0.70 8.92
C SER A 63 27.94 0.77 9.79
N LYS A 64 26.79 0.36 9.25
CA LYS A 64 25.52 0.27 10.02
C LYS A 64 25.61 -0.78 11.14
N VAL A 65 26.16 -1.96 10.86
CA VAL A 65 26.36 -3.01 11.89
C VAL A 65 27.21 -2.48 13.05
N LYS A 66 28.35 -1.85 12.75
CA LYS A 66 29.21 -1.24 13.78
C LYS A 66 28.51 -0.13 14.57
N ALA A 67 27.72 0.71 13.91
CA ALA A 67 26.95 1.74 14.59
C ALA A 67 25.90 1.15 15.53
N ALA A 68 25.23 0.07 15.11
CA ALA A 68 24.20 -0.60 15.90
C ALA A 68 24.73 -1.27 17.19
N GLU A 69 26.00 -1.67 17.22
CA GLU A 69 26.63 -2.25 18.43
C GLU A 69 26.60 -1.31 19.63
N GLN A 70 26.63 0.00 19.38
CA GLN A 70 26.64 1.04 20.40
C GLN A 70 25.24 1.51 20.81
N LEU A 71 24.19 1.04 20.12
CA LEU A 71 22.82 1.48 20.36
C LEU A 71 22.12 0.62 21.44
N PRO A 72 21.19 1.22 22.20
CA PRO A 72 20.27 0.43 23.02
C PRO A 72 19.51 -0.57 22.15
N LYS A 73 19.44 -1.82 22.63
CA LYS A 73 18.85 -2.94 21.88
C LYS A 73 17.41 -3.20 22.33
N ILE A 74 16.52 -3.37 21.37
CA ILE A 74 15.13 -3.80 21.56
C ILE A 74 14.99 -5.17 20.90
N ARG A 75 14.59 -6.17 21.70
CA ARG A 75 14.26 -7.49 21.18
C ARG A 75 12.87 -7.47 20.56
N LEU A 76 12.78 -7.93 19.32
CA LEU A 76 11.54 -8.06 18.56
C LEU A 76 10.82 -9.35 18.93
N SER A 77 9.48 -9.28 18.98
CA SER A 77 8.68 -10.49 18.91
C SER A 77 8.68 -11.06 17.49
N ALA A 78 8.17 -12.29 17.33
CA ALA A 78 8.01 -12.89 16.01
C ALA A 78 7.10 -12.06 15.08
N VAL A 79 6.07 -11.41 15.63
CA VAL A 79 5.16 -10.55 14.86
C VAL A 79 5.85 -9.24 14.48
N ASP A 80 6.63 -8.65 15.38
CA ASP A 80 7.36 -7.42 15.07
C ASP A 80 8.40 -7.66 13.97
N LEU A 81 9.07 -8.82 13.99
CA LEU A 81 10.01 -9.21 12.93
C LEU A 81 9.32 -9.34 11.56
N GLN A 82 8.11 -9.90 11.53
CA GLN A 82 7.30 -9.96 10.30
C GLN A 82 6.94 -8.56 9.80
N TRP A 83 6.59 -7.64 10.69
CA TRP A 83 6.35 -6.24 10.31
C TRP A 83 7.60 -5.55 9.78
N VAL A 84 8.79 -5.85 10.34
CA VAL A 84 10.06 -5.36 9.78
C VAL A 84 10.26 -5.84 8.35
N HIS A 85 9.94 -7.10 8.03
CA HIS A 85 10.02 -7.60 6.65
C HIS A 85 9.04 -6.89 5.69
N VAL A 86 7.79 -6.69 6.13
CA VAL A 86 6.77 -5.94 5.36
C VAL A 86 7.28 -4.54 5.03
N LEU A 87 7.86 -3.85 6.02
CA LEU A 87 8.43 -2.51 5.85
C LEU A 87 9.69 -2.54 4.98
N SER A 88 10.57 -3.53 5.14
CA SER A 88 11.85 -3.58 4.43
C SER A 88 11.69 -3.75 2.93
N GLU A 89 10.73 -4.58 2.51
CA GLU A 89 10.44 -4.87 1.10
C GLU A 89 9.52 -3.82 0.44
N GLY A 90 9.05 -2.83 1.20
CA GLY A 90 8.24 -1.73 0.68
C GLY A 90 6.77 -2.06 0.43
N TRP A 91 6.24 -3.15 1.01
CA TRP A 91 4.81 -3.50 0.91
C TRP A 91 3.88 -2.41 1.44
N ALA A 92 4.33 -1.67 2.45
CA ALA A 92 3.59 -0.57 3.05
C ALA A 92 4.07 0.80 2.54
N SER A 93 4.64 0.87 1.34
CA SER A 93 4.97 2.15 0.69
C SER A 93 3.75 3.08 0.75
N PRO A 94 3.91 4.34 1.18
CA PRO A 94 5.15 5.10 1.28
C PRO A 94 5.75 5.19 2.70
N LEU A 95 5.39 4.30 3.63
CA LEU A 95 5.96 4.32 4.98
C LEU A 95 7.49 4.15 4.94
N ARG A 96 8.17 4.88 5.84
CA ARG A 96 9.64 4.90 5.96
C ARG A 96 10.15 4.20 7.22
N GLY A 97 9.27 3.50 7.91
CA GLY A 97 9.51 2.82 9.18
C GLY A 97 8.19 2.52 9.89
N PHE A 98 8.27 2.17 11.17
CA PHE A 98 7.08 2.08 12.02
C PHE A 98 6.38 3.43 12.11
N MET A 99 5.05 3.41 12.15
CA MET A 99 4.24 4.61 12.15
C MET A 99 4.56 5.52 13.34
N ARG A 100 4.76 6.80 13.06
CA ARG A 100 4.73 7.86 14.07
C ARG A 100 3.29 8.14 14.50
N GLU A 101 3.11 8.91 15.57
CA GLU A 101 1.80 9.25 16.12
C GLU A 101 0.84 9.82 15.07
N SER A 102 1.33 10.72 14.20
CA SER A 102 0.52 11.33 13.15
C SER A 102 0.05 10.32 12.09
N GLU A 103 0.87 9.35 11.71
CA GLU A 103 0.55 8.30 10.74
C GLU A 103 -0.40 7.27 11.35
N PHE A 104 -0.17 6.93 12.62
CA PHE A 104 -1.01 6.03 13.41
C PHE A 104 -2.44 6.58 13.55
N LEU A 105 -2.58 7.84 13.96
CA LEU A 105 -3.90 8.49 14.11
C LEU A 105 -4.64 8.59 12.77
N GLN A 106 -3.93 8.89 11.68
CA GLN A 106 -4.52 8.95 10.35
C GLN A 106 -5.02 7.57 9.89
N THR A 107 -4.22 6.54 10.11
CA THR A 107 -4.59 5.14 9.83
C THR A 107 -5.83 4.74 10.62
N LEU A 108 -5.87 5.03 11.92
CA LEU A 108 -6.98 4.66 12.80
C LEU A 108 -8.30 5.36 12.45
N HIS A 109 -8.24 6.66 12.11
CA HIS A 109 -9.44 7.46 11.91
C HIS A 109 -9.90 7.56 10.45
N PHE A 110 -8.99 7.42 9.49
CA PHE A 110 -9.27 7.68 8.08
C PHE A 110 -8.90 6.54 7.14
N SER A 111 -8.31 5.45 7.65
CA SER A 111 -7.80 4.35 6.84
C SER A 111 -6.93 4.82 5.66
N SER A 112 -6.20 5.92 5.85
CA SER A 112 -5.38 6.56 4.83
C SER A 112 -4.25 7.38 5.42
N LEU A 113 -3.17 7.57 4.66
CA LEU A 113 -2.11 8.54 4.97
C LEU A 113 -2.16 9.71 4.00
N ARG A 114 -1.99 10.92 4.51
CA ARG A 114 -1.84 12.13 3.70
C ARG A 114 -0.36 12.37 3.36
N LEU A 115 -0.06 12.49 2.07
CA LEU A 115 1.29 12.77 1.58
C LEU A 115 1.59 14.29 1.55
N HIS A 116 2.86 14.63 1.36
CA HIS A 116 3.33 16.03 1.33
C HIS A 116 2.70 16.87 0.20
N ASP A 117 2.36 16.24 -0.92
CA ASP A 117 1.66 16.88 -2.05
C ASP A 117 0.14 17.04 -1.81
N GLY A 118 -0.35 16.59 -0.65
CA GLY A 118 -1.75 16.65 -0.25
C GLY A 118 -2.60 15.48 -0.74
N SER A 119 -2.05 14.58 -1.56
CA SER A 119 -2.71 13.33 -1.96
C SER A 119 -2.88 12.37 -0.78
N ARG A 120 -3.68 11.33 -0.97
CA ARG A 120 -3.94 10.29 0.03
C ARG A 120 -3.71 8.91 -0.54
N VAL A 121 -3.12 8.04 0.26
CA VAL A 121 -2.94 6.61 -0.04
C VAL A 121 -3.71 5.78 0.98
N ASN A 122 -4.14 4.58 0.59
CA ASN A 122 -4.82 3.69 1.52
C ASN A 122 -3.83 3.17 2.56
N MET A 123 -4.24 3.20 3.84
CA MET A 123 -3.49 2.61 4.92
C MET A 123 -4.46 2.32 6.06
N SER A 124 -4.97 1.09 6.11
CA SER A 124 -6.09 0.72 6.98
C SER A 124 -5.67 -0.03 8.24
N VAL A 125 -4.40 -0.45 8.34
CA VAL A 125 -3.88 -1.24 9.45
C VAL A 125 -2.67 -0.54 10.07
N PRO A 126 -2.67 -0.31 11.39
CA PRO A 126 -1.51 0.24 12.09
C PRO A 126 -0.29 -0.68 12.02
N ILE A 127 0.86 -0.12 11.61
CA ILE A 127 2.16 -0.81 11.63
C ILE A 127 3.05 -0.10 12.65
N VAL A 128 3.00 -0.57 13.89
CA VAL A 128 3.65 0.07 15.05
C VAL A 128 4.50 -0.92 15.82
N LEU A 129 5.55 -0.42 16.46
CA LEU A 129 6.36 -1.20 17.41
C LEU A 129 5.97 -0.79 18.83
N ALA A 130 5.30 -1.70 19.55
CA ALA A 130 4.92 -1.47 20.93
C ALA A 130 6.10 -1.74 21.88
N LEU A 131 6.29 -0.88 22.87
CA LEU A 131 7.30 -1.02 23.90
C LEU A 131 6.66 -0.98 25.28
N ASP A 132 7.15 -1.84 26.18
CA ASP A 132 6.84 -1.73 27.60
C ASP A 132 7.67 -0.62 28.29
N ASP A 133 7.31 -0.29 29.53
CA ASP A 133 7.98 0.78 30.29
C ASP A 133 9.47 0.46 30.58
N LEU A 134 9.84 -0.82 30.70
CA LEU A 134 11.23 -1.24 30.90
C LEU A 134 12.06 -1.11 29.62
N GLN A 135 11.47 -1.34 28.46
CA GLN A 135 12.08 -1.11 27.15
C GLN A 135 12.22 0.38 26.90
N LYS A 136 11.15 1.15 27.14
CA LYS A 136 11.15 2.61 26.99
C LYS A 136 12.21 3.29 27.85
N SER A 137 12.32 2.89 29.12
CA SER A 137 13.37 3.39 30.02
C SER A 137 14.79 3.01 29.57
N ARG A 138 14.98 1.81 29.00
CA ARG A 138 16.27 1.39 28.40
C ARG A 138 16.66 2.20 27.17
N VAL A 139 15.69 2.60 26.35
CA VAL A 139 15.93 3.51 25.21
C VAL A 139 16.31 4.91 25.69
N GLY A 140 15.65 5.39 26.74
CA GLY A 140 15.94 6.69 27.35
C GLY A 140 15.78 7.83 26.35
N SER A 141 16.81 8.66 26.22
CA SER A 141 16.87 9.78 25.29
C SER A 141 17.65 9.48 24.00
N SER A 142 17.84 8.19 23.67
CA SER A 142 18.54 7.81 22.44
C SER A 142 17.73 8.16 21.20
N THR A 143 18.39 8.74 20.19
CA THR A 143 17.77 9.07 18.89
C THR A 143 17.75 7.88 17.92
N ALA A 144 18.37 6.76 18.30
CA ALA A 144 18.34 5.53 17.54
C ALA A 144 18.41 4.30 18.47
N VAL A 145 17.82 3.21 18.02
CA VAL A 145 17.80 1.92 18.71
C VAL A 145 18.16 0.81 17.71
N ALA A 146 18.83 -0.23 18.19
CA ALA A 146 19.06 -1.45 17.42
C ALA A 146 17.91 -2.44 17.68
N LEU A 147 17.29 -2.94 16.62
CA LEU A 147 16.29 -3.99 16.69
C LEU A 147 16.98 -5.33 16.50
N VAL A 148 16.80 -6.24 17.44
CA VAL A 148 17.39 -7.58 17.42
C VAL A 148 16.31 -8.64 17.46
N ASP A 149 16.58 -9.81 16.86
CA ASP A 149 15.67 -10.94 16.95
C ASP A 149 15.77 -11.67 18.31
N ASP A 150 15.10 -12.82 18.42
CA ASP A 150 15.13 -13.64 19.63
C ASP A 150 16.53 -14.24 19.91
N GLY A 151 17.29 -14.55 18.85
CA GLY A 151 18.68 -15.01 18.93
C GLY A 151 19.67 -13.92 19.35
N GLY A 152 19.26 -12.64 19.27
CA GLY A 152 20.09 -11.48 19.55
C GLY A 152 20.84 -10.96 18.33
N ASP A 153 20.54 -11.48 17.15
CA ASP A 153 21.11 -11.03 15.89
C ASP A 153 20.49 -9.69 15.47
N LEU A 154 21.32 -8.82 14.91
CA LEU A 154 20.88 -7.49 14.47
C LEU A 154 19.99 -7.60 13.24
N VAL A 155 18.78 -7.03 13.33
CA VAL A 155 17.80 -7.00 12.24
C VAL A 155 17.76 -5.63 11.58
N ALA A 156 17.62 -4.56 12.38
CA ALA A 156 17.45 -3.20 11.86
C ALA A 156 17.94 -2.13 12.84
N ILE A 157 18.07 -0.90 12.35
CA ILE A 157 18.25 0.29 13.18
C ILE A 157 17.02 1.15 12.99
N LEU A 158 16.34 1.48 14.08
CA LEU A 158 15.24 2.43 14.08
C LEU A 158 15.76 3.76 14.60
N SER A 159 15.81 4.77 13.73
CA SER A 159 16.15 6.15 14.07
C SER A 159 14.90 7.02 14.16
N GLU A 160 15.02 8.16 14.83
CA GLU A 160 14.09 9.31 14.72
C GLU A 160 13.82 9.68 13.25
#